data_AF-A0A958KX85-F1
#
_entry.id   AF-A0A958KX85-F1
#
_cell.length_a   1.000
_cell.length_b   1.000
_cell.length_c   1.000
_cell.angle_alpha   90.00
_cell.angle_beta   90.00
_cell.angle_gamma   90.00
#
_symmetry.space_group_name_H-M   'P 1'
#
loop_
_entity.id
_entity.type
_entity.pdbx_description
1 polymer ?
#
loop_
_entity_poly.entity_id
_entity_poly.type
_entity_poly.pdbx_seq_one_letter_code
_entity_poly.pdbx_strand_id
1 'polypeptide(L)'
;ALVPARATTEIKLDLNLDSRIGLDKIKTFDPKNPYKTADYSTGVEMYDSQGNKHLTTFFFNKTADRSWTYRGMVDGAEVTNGKPGELAEVVSGNITFTVDGKLDTEVQSKSTFNFKGGALQNQQVKVDFGNSITTDKGDGLDGTKQYGKESDLISWNQDGAAAGTITSLSFNDEGYLTALYSNGSTQDLAQIALAKFENPEALFKVGNNRLKEARDSGPPSVGKPNKGGRGKVLAKSLERSTVDLALEFVSLIQNQRGFQANAKTITTTDQLLEEVINLKR
;
A
#
# COMPACT_ATOMS: atom_id res chain seq x y z
N ALA A 1 9.14 14.07 9.60
CA ALA A 1 8.91 12.69 10.07
C ALA A 1 9.75 11.76 9.21
N LEU A 2 10.62 10.98 9.86
CA LEU A 2 11.53 10.01 9.24
C LEU A 2 10.84 8.64 9.33
N VAL A 3 10.74 7.91 8.22
CA VAL A 3 10.45 6.47 8.27
C VAL A 3 11.78 5.75 8.53
N PRO A 4 11.85 4.87 9.54
CA PRO A 4 13.07 4.12 9.82
C PRO A 4 13.41 3.20 8.64
N ALA A 5 14.69 2.87 8.51
CA ALA A 5 15.10 1.80 7.63
C ALA A 5 14.47 0.47 8.06
N ARG A 6 14.24 -0.42 7.10
CA ARG A 6 13.76 -1.78 7.34
C ARG A 6 14.74 -2.76 6.71
N ALA A 7 15.26 -3.65 7.52
CA ALA A 7 16.04 -4.78 7.04
C ALA A 7 15.17 -5.68 6.17
N THR A 8 15.74 -6.22 5.08
CA THR A 8 15.04 -7.23 4.28
C THR A 8 14.80 -8.47 5.13
N THR A 9 13.55 -8.92 5.20
CA THR A 9 13.15 -10.18 5.84
C THR A 9 12.67 -11.22 4.83
N GLU A 10 12.26 -10.79 3.65
CA GLU A 10 11.80 -11.67 2.58
C GLU A 10 12.30 -11.19 1.20
N ILE A 11 12.79 -12.13 0.40
CA ILE A 11 13.14 -11.92 -1.02
C ILE A 11 12.31 -12.91 -1.84
N LYS A 12 11.44 -12.38 -2.69
CA LYS A 12 10.65 -13.16 -3.63
C LYS A 12 11.34 -13.22 -4.99
N LEU A 13 11.52 -14.42 -5.52
CA LEU A 13 12.16 -14.68 -6.81
C LEU A 13 11.22 -15.47 -7.73
N ASP A 14 10.98 -14.94 -8.92
CA ASP A 14 10.28 -15.62 -10.00
C ASP A 14 11.26 -15.88 -11.15
N LEU A 15 11.59 -17.14 -11.35
CA LEU A 15 12.61 -17.60 -12.28
C LEU A 15 12.02 -18.64 -13.23
N ASN A 16 12.57 -18.71 -14.43
CA ASN A 16 12.55 -19.95 -15.20
C ASN A 16 13.90 -20.64 -15.03
N LEU A 17 13.91 -21.93 -14.68
CA LEU A 17 15.12 -22.76 -14.66
C LEU A 17 15.08 -23.78 -15.80
N ASP A 18 16.20 -23.93 -16.52
CA ASP A 18 16.25 -24.78 -17.71
C ASP A 18 16.15 -26.28 -17.37
N SER A 19 15.03 -26.91 -17.77
CA SER A 19 14.83 -28.35 -17.56
C SER A 19 15.79 -29.22 -18.38
N ARG A 20 16.34 -28.69 -19.49
CA ARG A 20 17.13 -29.45 -20.48
C ARG A 20 18.57 -29.70 -20.05
N ILE A 21 19.02 -29.15 -18.92
CA ILE A 21 20.35 -29.45 -18.39
C ILE A 21 20.41 -30.94 -18.03
N GLY A 22 21.19 -31.70 -18.80
CA GLY A 22 21.41 -33.12 -18.57
C GLY A 22 22.16 -33.39 -17.28
N LEU A 23 21.92 -34.56 -16.67
CA LEU A 23 22.58 -34.96 -15.42
C LEU A 23 24.10 -35.15 -15.59
N ASP A 24 24.55 -35.40 -16.82
CA ASP A 24 25.97 -35.45 -17.22
C ASP A 24 26.69 -34.10 -17.13
N LYS A 25 25.93 -32.99 -17.04
CA LYS A 25 26.45 -31.62 -16.97
C LYS A 25 26.31 -30.99 -15.59
N ILE A 26 25.93 -31.76 -14.57
CA ILE A 26 25.84 -31.27 -13.19
C ILE A 26 27.20 -30.74 -12.76
N LYS A 27 27.24 -29.45 -12.42
CA LYS A 27 28.45 -28.80 -11.92
C LYS A 27 28.50 -28.88 -10.39
N THR A 28 29.68 -29.15 -9.84
CA THR A 28 29.94 -28.97 -8.41
C THR A 28 30.26 -27.51 -8.15
N PHE A 29 29.46 -26.87 -7.28
CA PHE A 29 29.64 -25.46 -6.93
C PHE A 29 30.94 -25.22 -6.15
N ASP A 30 31.76 -24.26 -6.62
CA ASP A 30 32.95 -23.77 -5.94
C ASP A 30 32.76 -22.29 -5.53
N PRO A 31 32.72 -21.96 -4.23
CA PRO A 31 32.62 -20.58 -3.75
C PRO A 31 33.74 -19.66 -4.24
N LYS A 32 34.90 -20.19 -4.65
CA LYS A 32 36.01 -19.40 -5.21
C LYS A 32 35.83 -19.06 -6.69
N ASN A 33 35.02 -19.81 -7.42
CA ASN A 33 34.73 -19.60 -8.85
C ASN A 33 33.23 -19.71 -9.17
N PRO A 34 32.35 -19.03 -8.42
CA PRO A 34 30.93 -19.38 -8.40
C PRO A 34 30.25 -19.16 -9.76
N TYR A 35 30.63 -18.12 -10.51
CA TYR A 35 30.10 -17.85 -11.85
C TYR A 35 30.43 -18.92 -12.89
N LYS A 36 31.56 -19.63 -12.74
CA LYS A 36 31.94 -20.71 -13.67
C LYS A 36 31.28 -22.04 -13.29
N THR A 37 31.12 -22.26 -11.99
CA THR A 37 30.60 -23.51 -11.43
C THR A 37 29.09 -23.51 -11.21
N ALA A 38 28.40 -22.38 -11.34
CA ALA A 38 26.94 -22.32 -11.32
C ALA A 38 26.34 -22.68 -12.70
N ASP A 39 25.12 -23.21 -12.69
CA ASP A 39 24.32 -23.42 -13.90
C ASP A 39 23.60 -22.12 -14.30
N TYR A 40 23.19 -21.33 -13.32
CA TYR A 40 22.59 -20.02 -13.52
C TYR A 40 22.91 -19.10 -12.34
N SER A 41 22.99 -17.79 -12.59
CA SER A 41 23.22 -16.80 -11.54
C SER A 41 22.47 -15.50 -11.81
N THR A 42 21.95 -14.85 -10.77
CA THR A 42 21.30 -13.53 -10.86
C THR A 42 21.57 -12.70 -9.62
N GLY A 43 21.51 -11.38 -9.73
CA GLY A 43 21.75 -10.44 -8.64
C GLY A 43 20.48 -9.74 -8.19
N VAL A 44 20.27 -9.63 -6.87
CA VAL A 44 19.18 -8.87 -6.26
C VAL A 44 19.71 -7.98 -5.14
N GLU A 45 19.04 -6.86 -4.90
CA GLU A 45 19.40 -5.96 -3.79
C GLU A 45 18.73 -6.43 -2.49
N MET A 46 19.47 -6.36 -1.38
CA MET A 46 18.93 -6.48 -0.04
C MET A 46 19.34 -5.28 0.82
N TYR A 47 18.60 -5.03 1.91
CA TYR A 47 18.86 -3.95 2.85
C TYR A 47 19.20 -4.51 4.23
N ASP A 48 20.17 -3.89 4.89
CA ASP A 48 20.45 -4.12 6.32
C ASP A 48 19.48 -3.31 7.22
N SER A 49 19.60 -3.48 8.54
CA SER A 49 18.77 -2.75 9.51
C SER A 49 19.03 -1.24 9.57
N GLN A 50 20.14 -0.76 9.01
CA GLN A 50 20.49 0.66 8.95
C GLN A 50 20.03 1.30 7.62
N GLY A 51 19.64 0.49 6.64
CA GLY A 51 19.19 0.93 5.32
C GLY A 51 20.29 0.95 4.26
N ASN A 52 21.46 0.37 4.54
CA ASN A 52 22.51 0.18 3.54
C ASN A 52 22.10 -0.91 2.55
N LYS A 53 22.43 -0.69 1.28
CA LYS A 53 22.17 -1.65 0.20
C LYS A 53 23.32 -2.65 0.10
N HIS A 54 22.97 -3.92 -0.06
CA HIS A 54 23.89 -5.03 -0.28
C HIS A 54 23.46 -5.82 -1.52
N LEU A 55 24.38 -6.03 -2.46
CA LEU A 55 24.10 -6.82 -3.66
C LEU A 55 24.27 -8.30 -3.35
N THR A 56 23.19 -9.06 -3.51
CA THR A 56 23.17 -10.51 -3.28
C THR A 56 23.09 -11.24 -4.60
N THR A 57 24.12 -12.00 -4.91
CA THR A 57 24.13 -12.86 -6.09
C THR A 57 23.63 -14.25 -5.71
N PHE A 58 22.52 -14.66 -6.30
CA PHE A 58 21.98 -16.01 -6.21
C PHE A 58 22.61 -16.88 -7.30
N PHE A 59 23.15 -18.02 -6.89
CA PHE A 59 23.69 -19.07 -7.75
C PHE A 59 22.80 -20.30 -7.65
N PHE A 60 22.48 -20.90 -8.80
CA PHE A 60 21.65 -22.10 -8.91
C PHE A 60 22.46 -23.22 -9.55
N ASN A 61 22.35 -24.40 -8.95
CA ASN A 61 23.00 -25.62 -9.44
C ASN A 61 22.00 -26.77 -9.46
N LYS A 62 21.88 -27.43 -10.61
CA LYS A 62 21.04 -28.62 -10.76
C LYS A 62 21.75 -29.78 -10.04
N THR A 63 21.04 -30.48 -9.17
CA THR A 63 21.59 -31.61 -8.39
C THR A 63 21.07 -32.96 -8.87
N ALA A 64 19.81 -32.99 -9.29
CA ALA A 64 19.15 -34.17 -9.84
C ALA A 64 18.07 -33.72 -10.83
N ASP A 65 17.33 -34.68 -11.38
CA ASP A 65 16.19 -34.31 -12.20
C ASP A 65 15.17 -33.55 -11.34
N ARG A 66 14.73 -32.40 -11.86
CA ARG A 66 13.82 -31.47 -11.17
C ARG A 66 14.24 -31.01 -9.79
N SER A 67 15.54 -31.10 -9.44
CA SER A 67 16.05 -30.65 -8.14
C SER A 67 17.22 -29.70 -8.33
N TRP A 68 17.16 -28.60 -7.60
CA TRP A 68 18.15 -27.53 -7.65
C TRP A 68 18.54 -27.09 -6.25
N THR A 69 19.83 -26.84 -6.08
CA THR A 69 20.37 -26.10 -4.93
C THR A 69 20.49 -24.64 -5.31
N TYR A 70 20.12 -23.74 -4.40
CA TYR A 70 20.38 -22.30 -4.54
C TYR A 70 21.27 -21.80 -3.40
N ARG A 71 22.10 -20.81 -3.71
CA ARG A 71 22.99 -20.15 -2.74
C ARG A 71 22.99 -18.66 -3.02
N GLY A 72 22.57 -17.85 -2.05
CA GLY A 72 22.72 -16.40 -2.08
C GLY A 72 24.04 -16.00 -1.42
N MET A 73 24.85 -15.27 -2.15
CA MET A 73 26.15 -14.79 -1.70
C MET A 73 26.24 -13.27 -1.80
N VAL A 74 26.99 -12.68 -0.87
CA VAL A 74 27.35 -11.26 -0.87
C VAL A 74 28.87 -11.14 -0.76
N ASP A 75 29.42 -9.93 -0.94
CA ASP A 75 30.85 -9.71 -0.72
C ASP A 75 31.22 -10.04 0.74
N GLY A 76 32.23 -10.88 0.93
CA GLY A 76 32.73 -11.25 2.25
C GLY A 76 33.28 -10.06 3.05
N ALA A 77 33.60 -8.92 2.42
CA ALA A 77 33.91 -7.68 3.13
C ALA A 77 32.73 -7.16 3.97
N GLU A 78 31.49 -7.47 3.56
CA GLU A 78 30.24 -6.97 4.15
C GLU A 78 29.70 -7.88 5.27
N VAL A 79 30.16 -9.13 5.36
CA VAL A 79 29.65 -10.11 6.34
C VAL A 79 30.64 -10.32 7.47
N THR A 80 30.11 -10.50 8.67
CA THR A 80 30.91 -10.86 9.85
C THR A 80 31.56 -12.22 9.62
N ASN A 81 32.88 -12.30 9.81
CA ASN A 81 33.74 -13.46 9.49
C ASN A 81 33.94 -13.76 7.99
N GLY A 82 33.45 -12.89 7.09
CA GLY A 82 33.80 -12.96 5.68
C GLY A 82 35.21 -12.45 5.40
N LYS A 83 35.78 -12.88 4.27
CA LYS A 83 37.08 -12.41 3.79
C LYS A 83 36.87 -11.43 2.63
N PRO A 84 37.46 -10.22 2.66
CA PRO A 84 37.38 -9.30 1.54
C PRO A 84 37.89 -9.94 0.24
N GLY A 85 37.12 -9.79 -0.84
CA GLY A 85 37.46 -10.37 -2.16
C GLY A 85 37.05 -11.83 -2.34
N GLU A 86 36.45 -12.46 -1.33
CA GLU A 86 35.76 -13.76 -1.45
C GLU A 86 34.26 -13.55 -1.22
N LEU A 87 33.42 -14.31 -1.91
CA LEU A 87 31.98 -14.29 -1.69
C LEU A 87 31.61 -15.10 -0.44
N ALA A 88 30.78 -14.52 0.42
CA ALA A 88 30.27 -15.16 1.63
C ALA A 88 28.83 -15.63 1.43
N GLU A 89 28.56 -16.89 1.76
CA GLU A 89 27.20 -17.44 1.69
C GLU A 89 26.33 -16.90 2.84
N VAL A 90 25.21 -16.28 2.50
CA VAL A 90 24.25 -15.72 3.45
C VAL A 90 22.95 -16.52 3.52
N VAL A 91 22.49 -17.05 2.38
CA VAL A 91 21.30 -17.90 2.30
C VAL A 91 21.57 -19.11 1.42
N SER A 92 20.93 -20.23 1.71
CA SER A 92 21.02 -21.42 0.87
C SER A 92 19.81 -22.32 1.08
N GLY A 93 19.45 -23.09 0.07
CA GLY A 93 18.38 -24.07 0.16
C GLY A 93 18.25 -24.93 -1.08
N ASN A 94 17.18 -25.71 -1.11
CA ASN A 94 16.84 -26.59 -2.21
C ASN A 94 15.42 -26.29 -2.68
N ILE A 95 15.22 -26.42 -3.99
CA ILE A 95 13.91 -26.36 -4.63
C ILE A 95 13.71 -27.59 -5.51
N THR A 96 12.48 -28.11 -5.54
CA THR A 96 12.09 -29.20 -6.44
C THR A 96 10.88 -28.84 -7.27
N PHE A 97 10.75 -29.48 -8.43
CA PHE A 97 9.65 -29.26 -9.36
C PHE A 97 8.92 -30.56 -9.67
N THR A 98 7.65 -30.44 -10.06
CA THR A 98 6.84 -31.56 -10.55
C THR A 98 7.16 -31.89 -12.00
N VAL A 99 6.57 -32.99 -12.50
CA VAL A 99 6.65 -33.42 -13.91
C VAL A 99 6.25 -32.33 -14.90
N ASP A 100 5.33 -31.46 -14.52
CA ASP A 100 4.78 -30.39 -15.35
C ASP A 100 5.54 -29.06 -15.21
N GLY A 101 6.67 -29.06 -14.49
CA GLY A 101 7.50 -27.87 -14.28
C GLY A 101 7.01 -26.91 -13.20
N LYS A 102 6.02 -27.32 -12.39
CA LYS A 102 5.49 -26.53 -11.26
C LYS A 102 6.39 -26.64 -10.04
N LEU A 103 6.43 -25.60 -9.20
CA LEU A 103 7.18 -25.64 -7.95
C LEU A 103 6.52 -26.60 -6.95
N ASP A 104 7.27 -27.56 -6.44
CA ASP A 104 6.76 -28.59 -5.53
C ASP A 104 7.21 -28.35 -4.08
N THR A 105 8.52 -28.36 -3.83
CA THR A 105 9.08 -28.07 -2.51
C THR A 105 10.06 -26.91 -2.58
N GLU A 106 10.04 -26.12 -1.51
CA GLU A 106 11.10 -25.18 -1.18
C GLU A 106 11.56 -25.47 0.25
N VAL A 107 12.87 -25.67 0.43
CA VAL A 107 13.49 -25.90 1.73
C VAL A 107 14.70 -25.00 1.89
N GLN A 108 14.58 -24.01 2.77
CA GLN A 108 15.70 -23.14 3.12
C GLN A 108 16.55 -23.79 4.23
N SER A 109 17.84 -24.00 3.95
CA SER A 109 18.80 -24.60 4.89
C SER A 109 19.58 -23.56 5.71
N LYS A 110 19.79 -22.37 5.14
CA LYS A 110 20.46 -21.25 5.79
C LYS A 110 19.70 -19.95 5.50
N SER A 111 19.40 -19.20 6.54
CA SER A 111 18.64 -17.95 6.47
C SER A 111 19.21 -16.83 7.33
N THR A 112 20.12 -17.14 8.25
CA THR A 112 20.67 -16.19 9.22
C THR A 112 22.13 -15.84 8.92
N PHE A 113 22.44 -14.56 9.01
CA PHE A 113 23.78 -14.03 8.83
C PHE A 113 23.91 -12.65 9.50
N ASN A 114 25.13 -12.11 9.53
CA ASN A 114 25.47 -10.87 10.22
C ASN A 114 26.22 -9.93 9.27
N PHE A 115 25.63 -8.79 8.95
CA PHE A 115 26.38 -7.70 8.30
C PHE A 115 27.40 -7.08 9.27
N LYS A 116 28.54 -6.69 8.71
CA LYS A 116 29.59 -5.92 9.40
C LYS A 116 29.19 -4.45 9.43
N GLY A 117 29.66 -3.69 10.43
CA GLY A 117 29.42 -2.24 10.50
C GLY A 117 28.30 -1.80 11.45
N GLY A 118 27.83 -2.69 12.34
CA GLY A 118 26.89 -2.33 13.42
C GLY A 118 25.41 -2.43 13.05
N ALA A 119 25.08 -3.07 11.93
CA ALA A 119 23.73 -3.54 11.66
C ALA A 119 23.30 -4.62 12.67
N LEU A 120 21.98 -4.80 12.78
CA LEU A 120 21.35 -5.78 13.66
C LEU A 120 21.89 -7.18 13.34
N GLN A 121 22.31 -7.88 14.40
CA GLN A 121 22.83 -9.24 14.29
C GLN A 121 21.67 -10.23 14.16
N ASN A 122 21.92 -11.33 13.45
CA ASN A 122 21.04 -12.43 13.11
C ASN A 122 19.86 -12.00 12.25
N GLN A 123 20.13 -11.15 11.26
CA GLN A 123 19.13 -10.86 10.23
C GLN A 123 18.75 -12.18 9.55
N GLN A 124 17.46 -12.49 9.59
CA GLN A 124 16.89 -13.67 8.96
C GLN A 124 16.21 -13.25 7.66
N VAL A 125 16.66 -13.79 6.54
CA VAL A 125 16.05 -13.57 5.23
C VAL A 125 15.41 -14.85 4.76
N LYS A 126 14.09 -14.83 4.57
CA LYS A 126 13.34 -15.87 3.88
C LYS A 126 13.48 -15.64 2.37
N VAL A 127 13.86 -16.67 1.64
CA VAL A 127 13.72 -16.67 0.17
C VAL A 127 12.36 -17.30 -0.13
N ASP A 128 11.61 -16.70 -1.06
CA ASP A 128 10.30 -17.17 -1.49
C ASP A 128 10.34 -17.36 -3.01
N PHE A 129 10.25 -18.60 -3.48
CA PHE A 129 10.17 -18.90 -4.91
C PHE A 129 8.72 -18.99 -5.42
N GLY A 130 7.71 -18.72 -4.59
CA GLY A 130 6.30 -18.81 -4.94
C GLY A 130 5.51 -19.78 -4.07
N ASN A 131 4.26 -20.06 -4.47
CA ASN A 131 3.36 -20.91 -3.69
C ASN A 131 3.63 -22.39 -4.00
N SER A 132 4.59 -23.00 -3.30
CA SER A 132 4.96 -24.39 -3.51
C SER A 132 3.83 -25.35 -3.10
N ILE A 133 3.73 -26.51 -3.78
CA ILE A 133 2.66 -27.48 -3.54
C ILE A 133 2.81 -28.14 -2.17
N THR A 134 4.00 -28.64 -1.84
CA THR A 134 4.25 -29.43 -0.64
C THR A 134 4.61 -28.58 0.57
N THR A 135 5.45 -27.55 0.42
CA THR A 135 5.85 -26.70 1.56
C THR A 135 4.72 -25.74 1.97
N ASP A 136 4.09 -25.06 1.00
CA ASP A 136 3.11 -24.00 1.29
C ASP A 136 1.66 -24.43 1.11
N LYS A 137 1.41 -25.68 0.65
CA LYS A 137 0.07 -26.19 0.29
C LYS A 137 -0.62 -25.37 -0.81
N GLY A 138 0.18 -24.79 -1.70
CA GLY A 138 -0.26 -24.03 -2.87
C GLY A 138 -0.55 -24.89 -4.10
N ASP A 139 -0.69 -24.24 -5.25
CA ASP A 139 -0.94 -24.89 -6.54
C ASP A 139 0.33 -25.04 -7.42
N GLY A 140 1.47 -24.50 -6.96
CA GLY A 140 2.74 -24.51 -7.67
C GLY A 140 2.75 -23.66 -8.96
N LEU A 141 1.70 -22.87 -9.22
CA LEU A 141 1.53 -22.04 -10.41
C LEU A 141 2.11 -20.64 -10.23
N ASP A 142 2.05 -20.08 -9.03
CA ASP A 142 2.65 -18.79 -8.73
C ASP A 142 4.14 -18.91 -8.40
N GLY A 143 4.97 -18.09 -9.04
CA GLY A 143 6.42 -18.02 -8.85
C GLY A 143 7.22 -18.96 -9.76
N THR A 144 8.42 -19.31 -9.32
CA THR A 144 9.47 -19.99 -10.10
C THR A 144 8.98 -21.29 -10.74
N LYS A 145 9.44 -21.53 -11.97
CA LYS A 145 9.09 -22.68 -12.79
C LYS A 145 10.31 -23.33 -13.40
N GLN A 146 10.12 -24.57 -13.86
CA GLN A 146 11.13 -25.27 -14.63
C GLN A 146 10.58 -25.67 -16.00
N TYR A 147 11.02 -24.98 -17.04
CA TYR A 147 10.64 -25.28 -18.43
C TYR A 147 11.87 -25.46 -19.32
N GLY A 148 11.64 -26.01 -20.52
CA GLY A 148 12.68 -26.28 -21.52
C GLY A 148 13.15 -25.02 -22.26
N LYS A 149 13.47 -23.96 -21.52
CA LYS A 149 14.02 -22.68 -22.00
C LYS A 149 15.21 -22.32 -21.12
N GLU A 150 16.13 -21.53 -21.66
CA GLU A 150 17.26 -20.98 -20.89
C GLU A 150 16.79 -20.36 -19.57
N SER A 151 17.62 -20.53 -18.53
CA SER A 151 17.32 -20.00 -17.22
C SER A 151 17.32 -18.47 -17.25
N ASP A 152 16.31 -17.85 -16.66
CA ASP A 152 16.10 -16.40 -16.71
C ASP A 152 15.37 -15.90 -15.46
N LEU A 153 15.63 -14.65 -15.08
CA LEU A 153 14.94 -13.97 -13.98
C LEU A 153 13.77 -13.18 -14.54
N ILE A 154 12.56 -13.65 -14.23
CA ILE A 154 11.32 -13.04 -14.71
C ILE A 154 10.99 -11.81 -13.87
N SER A 155 10.98 -11.96 -12.54
CA SER A 155 10.79 -10.86 -11.61
C SER A 155 11.38 -11.16 -10.24
N TRP A 156 11.66 -10.10 -9.48
CA TRP A 156 12.04 -10.21 -8.08
C TRP A 156 11.46 -9.07 -7.28
N ASN A 157 11.24 -9.30 -5.99
CA ASN A 157 10.79 -8.29 -5.05
C ASN A 157 11.40 -8.55 -3.65
N GLN A 158 11.52 -7.50 -2.85
CA GLN A 158 12.01 -7.61 -1.48
C GLN A 158 11.33 -6.56 -0.59
N ASP A 159 11.28 -6.80 0.71
CA ASP A 159 10.55 -5.95 1.66
C ASP A 159 11.43 -4.94 2.43
N GLY A 160 12.75 -4.99 2.33
CA GLY A 160 13.64 -4.00 2.93
C GLY A 160 13.53 -2.59 2.32
N ALA A 161 13.96 -1.58 3.07
CA ALA A 161 13.96 -0.20 2.62
C ALA A 161 15.01 0.64 3.36
N ALA A 162 15.62 1.60 2.65
CA ALA A 162 16.43 2.64 3.27
C ALA A 162 15.57 3.58 4.13
N ALA A 163 16.19 4.27 5.09
CA ALA A 163 15.51 5.34 5.81
C ALA A 163 15.08 6.46 4.84
N GLY A 164 13.91 7.04 5.09
CA GLY A 164 13.34 8.06 4.20
C GLY A 164 12.64 9.17 4.96
N THR A 165 12.55 10.35 4.35
CA THR A 165 11.73 11.45 4.86
C THR A 165 10.47 11.59 4.03
N ILE A 166 9.39 12.12 4.63
CA ILE A 166 8.16 12.38 3.89
C ILE A 166 8.44 13.45 2.81
N THR A 167 8.17 13.09 1.56
CA THR A 167 8.25 13.98 0.39
C THR A 167 6.90 14.64 0.13
N SER A 168 5.81 13.88 0.21
CA SER A 168 4.46 14.41 0.01
C SER A 168 3.41 13.67 0.82
N LEU A 169 2.33 14.37 1.16
CA LEU A 169 1.14 13.82 1.78
C LEU A 169 -0.06 13.99 0.83
N SER A 170 -0.88 12.96 0.69
CA SER A 170 -2.11 13.02 -0.09
C SER A 170 -3.20 12.18 0.53
N PHE A 171 -4.45 12.60 0.38
CA PHE A 171 -5.59 11.74 0.65
C PHE A 171 -5.93 10.92 -0.58
N ASN A 172 -6.33 9.66 -0.39
CA ASN A 172 -6.98 8.86 -1.42
C ASN A 172 -8.52 8.96 -1.31
N ASP A 173 -9.24 8.44 -2.29
CA ASP A 173 -10.72 8.52 -2.35
C ASP A 173 -11.42 7.70 -1.25
N GLU A 174 -10.69 6.79 -0.60
CA GLU A 174 -11.14 6.04 0.58
C GLU A 174 -10.92 6.79 1.90
N GLY A 175 -10.34 8.00 1.81
CA GLY A 175 -10.07 8.89 2.93
C GLY A 175 -8.81 8.54 3.73
N TYR A 176 -7.94 7.65 3.26
CA TYR A 176 -6.64 7.44 3.87
C TYR A 176 -5.68 8.58 3.53
N LEU A 177 -4.96 9.05 4.53
CA LEU A 177 -3.81 9.93 4.40
C LEU A 177 -2.59 9.06 4.10
N THR A 178 -2.16 9.06 2.85
CA THR A 178 -0.96 8.36 2.38
C THR A 178 0.22 9.32 2.36
N ALA A 179 1.35 8.87 2.91
CA ALA A 179 2.64 9.53 2.79
C ALA A 179 3.50 8.85 1.73
N LEU A 180 4.10 9.66 0.85
CA LEU A 180 5.16 9.25 -0.06
C LEU A 180 6.50 9.65 0.56
N TYR A 181 7.41 8.69 0.70
CA TYR A 181 8.73 8.92 1.26
C TYR A 181 9.81 9.05 0.18
N SER A 182 10.94 9.64 0.54
CA SER A 182 12.10 9.83 -0.35
C SER A 182 12.75 8.52 -0.81
N ASN A 183 12.51 7.42 -0.09
CA ASN A 183 12.95 6.07 -0.46
C ASN A 183 12.00 5.37 -1.46
N GLY A 184 10.96 6.07 -1.94
CA GLY A 184 9.96 5.53 -2.88
C GLY A 184 8.84 4.71 -2.21
N SER A 185 8.91 4.47 -0.91
CA SER A 185 7.87 3.77 -0.18
C SER A 185 6.64 4.66 0.01
N THR A 186 5.46 4.05 -0.01
CA THR A 186 4.18 4.67 0.34
C THR A 186 3.61 3.99 1.58
N GLN A 187 3.09 4.79 2.51
CA GLN A 187 2.45 4.27 3.72
C GLN A 187 1.19 5.06 4.06
N ASP A 188 0.12 4.36 4.39
CA ASP A 188 -1.09 4.96 4.94
C ASP A 188 -0.88 5.25 6.42
N LEU A 189 -1.03 6.52 6.81
CA LEU A 189 -0.77 7.00 8.17
C LEU A 189 -2.04 7.09 9.01
N ALA A 190 -3.15 7.51 8.40
CA ALA A 190 -4.41 7.74 9.07
C ALA A 190 -5.58 7.63 8.09
N GLN A 191 -6.81 7.54 8.60
CA GLN A 191 -8.03 7.56 7.79
C GLN A 191 -9.00 8.61 8.34
N ILE A 192 -9.62 9.38 7.46
CA ILE A 192 -10.72 10.29 7.82
C ILE A 192 -11.95 9.45 8.20
N ALA A 193 -12.56 9.79 9.33
CA ALA A 193 -13.84 9.24 9.73
C ALA A 193 -14.98 10.19 9.32
N LEU A 194 -16.09 9.63 8.82
CA LEU A 194 -17.30 10.37 8.50
C LEU A 194 -18.43 9.97 9.45
N ALA A 195 -19.19 10.95 9.91
CA ALA A 195 -20.40 10.74 10.70
C ALA A 195 -21.64 10.92 9.81
N LYS A 196 -22.57 9.97 9.92
CA LYS A 196 -23.91 10.08 9.35
C LYS A 196 -24.92 10.23 10.48
N PHE A 197 -25.89 11.11 10.31
CA PHE A 197 -27.02 11.27 11.22
C PHE A 197 -28.28 10.75 10.55
N GLU A 198 -29.24 10.26 11.35
CA GLU A 198 -30.52 9.77 10.84
C GLU A 198 -31.36 10.93 10.29
N ASN A 199 -31.36 12.06 11.02
CA ASN A 199 -32.03 13.29 10.59
C ASN A 199 -31.04 14.48 10.53
N PRO A 200 -30.39 14.72 9.37
CA PRO A 200 -29.42 15.79 9.21
C PRO A 200 -30.00 17.21 9.37
N GLU A 201 -31.28 17.41 9.01
CA GLU A 201 -31.93 18.72 9.07
C GLU A 201 -32.18 19.20 10.51
N ALA A 202 -32.25 18.25 11.45
CA ALA A 202 -32.44 18.56 12.87
C ALA A 202 -31.12 18.88 13.61
N LEU A 203 -29.98 18.93 12.92
CA LEU A 203 -28.70 19.31 13.52
C LEU A 203 -28.70 20.79 13.95
N PHE A 204 -28.13 21.05 15.13
CA PHE A 204 -28.04 22.41 15.64
C PHE A 204 -26.90 23.18 14.98
N LYS A 205 -27.19 24.32 14.36
CA LYS A 205 -26.21 25.20 13.71
C LYS A 205 -25.44 26.00 14.76
N VAL A 206 -24.13 25.71 14.88
CA VAL A 206 -23.24 26.41 15.84
C VAL A 206 -22.57 27.64 15.18
N GLY A 207 -22.68 27.78 13.86
CA GLY A 207 -22.01 28.82 13.07
C GLY A 207 -20.68 28.35 12.47
N ASN A 208 -20.03 29.18 11.66
CA ASN A 208 -18.79 28.85 10.94
C ASN A 208 -18.86 27.52 10.15
N ASN A 209 -20.01 27.22 9.52
CA ASN A 209 -20.30 25.95 8.84
C ASN A 209 -20.20 24.70 9.73
N ARG A 210 -20.31 24.85 11.06
CA ARG A 210 -20.32 23.73 12.01
C ARG A 210 -21.72 23.42 12.48
N LEU A 211 -22.00 22.13 12.56
CA LEU A 211 -23.23 21.54 13.07
C LEU A 211 -22.91 20.75 14.33
N LYS A 212 -23.86 20.70 15.26
CA LYS A 212 -23.79 19.91 16.49
C LYS A 212 -25.00 18.99 16.58
N GLU A 213 -24.77 17.81 17.15
CA GLU A 213 -25.82 16.86 17.49
C GLU A 213 -26.91 17.52 18.35
N ALA A 214 -28.16 17.23 18.01
CA ALA A 214 -29.35 17.61 18.77
C ALA A 214 -30.15 16.35 19.12
N ARG A 215 -31.08 16.46 20.08
CA ARG A 215 -31.94 15.34 20.46
C ARG A 215 -32.69 14.75 19.26
N ASP A 216 -33.18 15.61 18.39
CA ASP A 216 -34.02 15.22 17.27
C ASP A 216 -33.22 14.81 16.01
N SER A 217 -31.88 15.04 15.98
CA SER A 217 -31.00 14.55 14.91
C SER A 217 -30.61 13.08 15.07
N GLY A 218 -30.74 12.57 16.29
CA GLY A 218 -30.19 11.28 16.71
C GLY A 218 -28.66 11.31 16.89
N PRO A 219 -28.08 10.22 17.42
CA PRO A 219 -26.65 10.11 17.65
C PRO A 219 -25.84 9.94 16.35
N PRO A 220 -24.56 10.36 16.34
CA PRO A 220 -23.69 10.23 15.18
C PRO A 220 -23.32 8.76 14.90
N SER A 221 -23.58 8.30 13.69
CA SER A 221 -23.08 7.02 13.18
C SER A 221 -21.74 7.23 12.47
N VAL A 222 -20.64 7.04 13.20
CA VAL A 222 -19.27 7.21 12.70
C VAL A 222 -18.79 5.97 11.95
N GLY A 223 -18.09 6.14 10.83
CA GLY A 223 -17.48 5.04 10.11
C GLY A 223 -16.63 5.49 8.93
N LYS A 224 -16.19 4.50 8.13
CA LYS A 224 -15.35 4.73 6.97
C LYS A 224 -16.11 5.46 5.83
N PRO A 225 -15.44 6.29 5.03
CA PRO A 225 -15.99 6.80 3.78
C PRO A 225 -16.47 5.68 2.86
N ASN A 226 -17.46 5.98 2.00
CA ASN A 226 -18.00 5.05 1.00
C ASN A 226 -18.53 3.71 1.55
N LYS A 227 -18.84 3.63 2.85
CA LYS A 227 -19.38 2.45 3.54
C LYS A 227 -20.55 2.83 4.45
N GLY A 228 -21.53 1.94 4.57
CA GLY A 228 -22.70 2.16 5.44
C GLY A 228 -23.55 3.37 5.04
N GLY A 229 -23.67 3.64 3.74
CA GLY A 229 -24.42 4.79 3.21
C GLY A 229 -23.77 6.16 3.42
N ARG A 230 -22.48 6.21 3.75
CA ARG A 230 -21.67 7.43 3.79
C ARG A 230 -21.11 7.76 2.41
N GLY A 231 -20.96 9.05 2.10
CA GLY A 231 -20.36 9.53 0.85
C GLY A 231 -18.89 9.15 0.71
N LYS A 232 -18.37 9.28 -0.52
CA LYS A 232 -16.94 9.18 -0.81
C LYS A 232 -16.23 10.51 -0.51
N VAL A 233 -14.94 10.45 -0.18
CA VAL A 233 -14.12 11.65 -0.06
C VAL A 233 -13.48 11.92 -1.41
N LEU A 234 -13.49 13.18 -1.86
CA LEU A 234 -12.76 13.61 -3.04
C LEU A 234 -11.55 14.42 -2.59
N ALA A 235 -10.35 13.87 -2.79
CA ALA A 235 -9.13 14.56 -2.42
C ALA A 235 -8.91 15.81 -3.28
N LYS A 236 -8.24 16.82 -2.70
CA LYS A 236 -7.87 18.08 -3.38
C LYS A 236 -9.04 18.81 -4.05
N SER A 237 -10.26 18.59 -3.56
CA SER A 237 -11.48 19.19 -4.10
C SER A 237 -12.19 19.99 -3.00
N LEU A 238 -12.92 21.02 -3.40
CA LEU A 238 -13.74 21.83 -2.51
C LEU A 238 -15.20 21.80 -2.98
N GLU A 239 -16.11 21.44 -2.08
CA GLU A 239 -17.54 21.49 -2.35
C GLU A 239 -18.02 22.95 -2.40
N ARG A 240 -18.69 23.32 -3.49
CA ARG A 240 -19.25 24.67 -3.67
C ARG A 240 -20.59 24.79 -2.96
N SER A 241 -20.98 26.02 -2.66
CA SER A 241 -22.33 26.30 -2.16
C SER A 241 -23.38 25.77 -3.14
N THR A 242 -24.42 25.16 -2.59
CA THR A 242 -25.59 24.66 -3.33
C THR A 242 -26.58 25.78 -3.69
N VAL A 243 -26.32 27.02 -3.27
CA VAL A 243 -27.21 28.17 -3.50
C VAL A 243 -27.17 28.61 -4.96
N ASP A 244 -28.36 28.69 -5.58
CA ASP A 244 -28.55 29.31 -6.89
C ASP A 244 -29.04 30.75 -6.71
N LEU A 245 -28.18 31.70 -7.08
CA LEU A 245 -28.45 33.13 -6.93
C LEU A 245 -29.71 33.58 -7.70
N ALA A 246 -29.99 33.02 -8.87
CA ALA A 246 -31.14 33.45 -9.66
C ALA A 246 -32.47 33.10 -8.96
N LEU A 247 -32.56 31.90 -8.39
CA LEU A 247 -33.72 31.47 -7.63
C LEU A 247 -33.88 32.27 -6.34
N GLU A 248 -32.79 32.50 -5.60
CA GLU A 248 -32.82 33.31 -4.38
C GLU A 248 -33.28 34.76 -4.65
N PHE A 249 -32.87 35.36 -5.78
CA PHE A 249 -33.34 36.68 -6.18
C PHE A 249 -34.85 36.70 -6.49
N VAL A 250 -35.36 35.67 -7.18
CA VAL A 250 -36.81 35.56 -7.44
C VAL A 250 -37.59 35.40 -6.13
N SER A 251 -37.10 34.56 -5.21
CA SER A 251 -37.72 34.39 -3.89
C SER A 251 -37.69 35.67 -3.07
N LEU A 252 -36.63 36.48 -3.16
CA LEU A 252 -36.57 37.79 -2.52
C LEU A 252 -37.62 38.75 -3.10
N ILE A 253 -37.76 38.80 -4.43
CA ILE A 253 -38.77 39.64 -5.10
C ILE A 253 -40.19 39.18 -4.72
N GLN A 254 -40.44 37.86 -4.66
CA GLN A 254 -41.72 37.32 -4.23
C GLN A 254 -42.05 37.70 -2.79
N ASN A 255 -41.10 37.53 -1.86
CA ASN A 255 -41.27 37.95 -0.46
C ASN A 255 -41.50 39.45 -0.35
N GLN A 256 -40.79 40.27 -1.12
CA GLN A 256 -40.97 41.72 -1.14
C GLN A 256 -42.35 42.12 -1.66
N ARG A 257 -42.83 41.50 -2.75
CA ARG A 257 -44.19 41.71 -3.27
C ARG A 257 -45.26 41.26 -2.27
N GLY A 258 -45.04 40.13 -1.61
CA GLY A 258 -45.91 39.64 -0.53
C GLY A 258 -46.00 40.64 0.63
N PHE A 259 -44.86 41.17 1.07
CA PHE A 259 -44.81 42.22 2.09
C PHE A 259 -45.55 43.50 1.65
N GLN A 260 -45.35 43.96 0.41
CA GLN A 260 -46.06 45.11 -0.14
C GLN A 260 -47.58 44.90 -0.21
N ALA A 261 -48.03 43.70 -0.60
CA ALA A 261 -49.44 43.35 -0.63
C ALA A 261 -50.03 43.35 0.79
N ASN A 262 -49.35 42.74 1.76
CA ASN A 262 -49.77 42.73 3.17
C ASN A 262 -49.83 44.15 3.75
N ALA A 263 -48.84 45.00 3.45
CA ALA A 263 -48.83 46.40 3.86
C ALA A 263 -49.99 47.18 3.23
N LYS A 264 -50.31 46.91 1.95
CA LYS A 264 -51.44 47.56 1.28
C LYS A 264 -52.77 47.20 1.94
N THR A 265 -52.98 45.92 2.29
CA THR A 265 -54.15 45.47 3.05
C THR A 265 -54.32 46.26 4.36
N ILE A 266 -53.23 46.44 5.12
CA ILE A 266 -53.25 47.23 6.36
C ILE A 266 -53.68 48.68 6.08
N THR A 267 -53.05 49.36 5.10
CA THR A 267 -53.42 50.75 4.78
C THR A 267 -54.87 50.90 4.36
N THR A 268 -55.41 49.92 3.61
CA THR A 268 -56.82 49.95 3.21
C THR A 268 -57.74 49.70 4.39
N THR A 269 -57.36 48.83 5.33
CA THR A 269 -58.12 48.62 6.56
C THR A 269 -58.10 49.87 7.44
N ASP A 270 -56.97 50.54 7.59
CA ASP A 270 -56.85 51.79 8.36
C ASP A 270 -57.74 52.89 7.77
N GLN A 271 -57.75 53.04 6.44
CA GLN A 271 -58.60 54.00 5.75
C GLN A 271 -60.11 53.72 5.97
N LEU A 272 -60.52 52.45 5.92
CA LEU A 272 -61.90 52.06 6.20
C LEU A 272 -62.29 52.32 7.66
N LEU A 273 -61.38 52.07 8.61
CA LEU A 273 -61.61 52.38 10.02
C LEU A 273 -61.77 53.88 10.27
N GLU A 274 -60.96 54.71 9.59
CA GLU A 274 -61.07 56.16 9.64
C GLU A 274 -62.42 56.66 9.08
N GLU A 275 -62.87 56.11 7.94
CA GLU A 275 -64.20 56.42 7.39
C GLU A 275 -65.34 56.03 8.35
N VAL A 276 -65.26 54.86 8.99
CA VAL A 276 -66.26 54.43 9.98
C VAL A 276 -66.30 55.34 11.21
N ILE A 277 -65.13 55.82 11.68
CA ILE A 277 -65.07 56.80 12.78
C ILE A 277 -65.75 58.11 12.37
N ASN A 278 -65.52 58.56 11.13
CA ASN A 278 -66.11 59.77 10.60
C ASN A 278 -67.63 59.67 10.37
N LEU A 279 -68.17 58.47 10.11
CA LEU A 279 -69.62 58.21 9.99
C LEU A 279 -70.37 58.23 11.32
N LYS A 280 -69.69 58.14 12.46
CA LYS A 280 -70.30 58.21 13.80
C LYS A 280 -70.56 59.66 14.27
N ARG A 281 -70.05 60.66 13.54
CA ARG A 281 -70.36 62.08 13.77
C ARG A 281 -71.59 62.51 12.99
#